data_AF-A0A3B0TJ43-F1
#
_entry.id   AF-A0A3B0TJ43-F1
#
_cell.length_a   1.000
_cell.length_b   1.000
_cell.length_c   1.000
_cell.angle_alpha   90.00
_cell.angle_beta   90.00
_cell.angle_gamma   90.00
#
_symmetry.space_group_name_H-M   'P 1'
#
loop_
_entity.id
_entity.type
_entity.pdbx_description
1 polymer ?
#
loop_
_entity_poly.entity_id
_entity_poly.type
_entity_poly.pdbx_seq_one_letter_code
_entity_poly.pdbx_strand_id
1 'polypeptide(L)'
;MPDFPIIDAHVHLYDIDGLSYGWLADVPAINRTHLIDDFDTARGHVDIEAFVFAEVAVDPGLHLREAAFAQELADADPRLAGMVAHVPVERGRAIEADLARLKTHATLRGIRRLIETEHNPGICLEPGFIEGVRLLPEHGLSFDICVKHWGMTYAIELVRRCPDVSFILDHIGKPDIGHGLRKPWWGQMRVLAGFPNVVVKLSGVVTEADRGNWKRGDLAPYIAHTIDCFGFDRVMFGSDWPVSTQTHAYPDWPAIIDEVIAGASETERRQLYRETANRTYRLGV
;
A
#
# COMPACT_ATOMS: atom_id res chain seq x y z
N MET A 1 -3.04 21.19 -3.48
CA MET A 1 -3.00 19.97 -4.30
C MET A 1 -1.84 20.09 -5.28
N PRO A 2 -1.23 18.98 -5.71
CA PRO A 2 -0.20 18.99 -6.74
C PRO A 2 -0.78 19.56 -8.04
N ASP A 3 -0.01 20.41 -8.70
CA ASP A 3 -0.32 21.08 -9.97
C ASP A 3 0.36 20.38 -11.17
N PHE A 4 0.80 19.15 -10.95
CA PHE A 4 1.43 18.26 -11.93
C PHE A 4 0.86 16.85 -11.79
N PRO A 5 0.97 16.00 -12.83
CA PRO A 5 0.49 14.62 -12.78
C PRO A 5 1.18 13.80 -11.68
N ILE A 6 0.42 13.01 -10.93
CA ILE A 6 0.92 12.22 -9.80
C ILE A 6 0.76 10.71 -10.03
N ILE A 7 1.43 9.92 -9.20
CA ILE A 7 1.29 8.47 -9.16
C ILE A 7 0.59 8.06 -7.86
N ASP A 8 -0.53 7.34 -8.00
CA ASP A 8 -1.22 6.73 -6.87
C ASP A 8 -0.71 5.32 -6.62
N ALA A 9 0.14 5.13 -5.61
CA ALA A 9 0.80 3.86 -5.36
C ALA A 9 -0.07 2.82 -4.62
N HIS A 10 -1.35 3.11 -4.35
CA HIS A 10 -2.21 2.19 -3.60
C HIS A 10 -3.68 2.37 -3.95
N VAL A 11 -4.14 1.63 -4.95
CA VAL A 11 -5.54 1.58 -5.40
C VAL A 11 -6.04 0.15 -5.41
N HIS A 12 -7.26 -0.06 -4.94
CA HIS A 12 -7.97 -1.34 -5.02
C HIS A 12 -9.04 -1.24 -6.10
N LEU A 13 -9.04 -2.18 -7.03
CA LEU A 13 -10.10 -2.34 -8.03
C LEU A 13 -10.63 -3.76 -7.89
N TYR A 14 -11.94 -3.94 -7.92
CA TYR A 14 -12.53 -5.27 -7.74
C TYR A 14 -13.92 -5.36 -8.32
N ASP A 15 -14.23 -6.53 -8.87
CA ASP A 15 -15.55 -6.91 -9.35
C ASP A 15 -16.12 -8.03 -8.48
N ILE A 16 -17.18 -7.72 -7.72
CA ILE A 16 -17.82 -8.66 -6.80
C ILE A 16 -18.74 -9.65 -7.51
N ASP A 17 -19.05 -9.43 -8.79
CA ASP A 17 -19.80 -10.39 -9.61
C ASP A 17 -18.87 -11.48 -10.20
N GLY A 18 -17.59 -11.14 -10.43
CA GLY A 18 -16.58 -12.05 -11.01
C GLY A 18 -15.71 -12.79 -10.00
N LEU A 19 -15.43 -12.19 -8.84
CA LEU A 19 -14.60 -12.71 -7.75
C LEU A 19 -15.27 -12.48 -6.39
N SER A 20 -14.89 -13.29 -5.40
CA SER A 20 -15.46 -13.21 -4.05
C SER A 20 -14.45 -12.61 -3.06
N TYR A 21 -14.95 -11.70 -2.23
CA TYR A 21 -14.20 -10.96 -1.22
C TYR A 21 -15.00 -10.97 0.09
N GLY A 22 -14.82 -12.02 0.91
CA GLY A 22 -15.66 -12.27 2.08
C GLY A 22 -15.66 -11.12 3.10
N TRP A 23 -14.55 -10.39 3.20
CA TRP A 23 -14.41 -9.26 4.14
C TRP A 23 -15.30 -8.06 3.80
N LEU A 24 -15.77 -7.91 2.56
CA LEU A 24 -16.65 -6.81 2.16
C LEU A 24 -18.03 -6.88 2.85
N ALA A 25 -18.45 -8.06 3.33
CA ALA A 25 -19.68 -8.21 4.09
C ALA A 25 -19.70 -7.33 5.34
N ASP A 26 -18.54 -7.09 5.95
CA ASP A 26 -18.39 -6.27 7.15
C ASP A 26 -18.22 -4.77 6.83
N VAL A 27 -18.15 -4.40 5.54
CA VAL A 27 -17.97 -3.00 5.09
C VAL A 27 -19.00 -2.62 4.01
N PRO A 28 -20.30 -2.52 4.35
CA PRO A 28 -21.37 -2.36 3.35
C PRO A 28 -21.24 -1.11 2.46
N ALA A 29 -20.58 -0.06 2.93
CA ALA A 29 -20.41 1.20 2.19
C ALA A 29 -19.62 1.04 0.88
N ILE A 30 -18.75 0.03 0.81
CA ILE A 30 -17.91 -0.27 -0.37
C ILE A 30 -18.17 -1.70 -0.90
N ASN A 31 -19.20 -2.38 -0.41
CA ASN A 31 -19.54 -3.74 -0.86
C ASN A 31 -20.29 -3.71 -2.19
N ARG A 32 -19.59 -3.29 -3.24
CA ARG A 32 -20.04 -3.22 -4.64
C ARG A 32 -18.83 -3.30 -5.56
N THR A 33 -19.04 -3.50 -6.85
CA THR A 33 -17.97 -3.41 -7.84
C THR A 33 -17.41 -1.98 -7.93
N HIS A 34 -16.08 -1.89 -8.00
CA HIS A 34 -15.29 -0.67 -8.08
C HIS A 34 -14.23 -0.82 -9.18
N LEU A 35 -14.45 -0.14 -10.31
CA LEU A 35 -13.60 -0.21 -11.51
C LEU A 35 -12.95 1.14 -11.84
N ILE A 36 -12.22 1.19 -12.96
CA ILE A 36 -11.48 2.39 -13.39
C ILE A 36 -12.41 3.60 -13.58
N ASP A 37 -13.61 3.43 -14.13
CA ASP A 37 -14.57 4.52 -14.30
C ASP A 37 -15.05 5.11 -12.95
N ASP A 38 -15.21 4.25 -11.92
CA ASP A 38 -15.51 4.70 -10.56
C ASP A 38 -14.32 5.46 -9.98
N PHE A 39 -13.10 4.98 -10.21
CA PHE A 39 -11.86 5.64 -9.77
C PHE A 39 -11.71 7.02 -10.43
N ASP A 40 -11.95 7.12 -11.73
CA ASP A 40 -11.94 8.38 -12.49
C ASP A 40 -12.98 9.37 -11.96
N THR A 41 -14.18 8.89 -11.66
CA THR A 41 -15.22 9.70 -11.03
C THR A 41 -14.77 10.19 -9.66
N ALA A 42 -14.16 9.32 -8.84
CA ALA A 42 -13.76 9.64 -7.48
C ALA A 42 -12.60 10.65 -7.43
N ARG A 43 -11.55 10.46 -8.25
CA ARG A 43 -10.39 11.37 -8.27
C ARG A 43 -10.74 12.78 -8.73
N GLY A 44 -11.82 12.92 -9.50
CA GLY A 44 -12.27 14.20 -10.04
C GLY A 44 -11.19 14.90 -10.85
N HIS A 45 -10.72 16.04 -10.34
CA HIS A 45 -9.75 16.91 -11.01
C HIS A 45 -8.29 16.58 -10.67
N VAL A 46 -8.03 15.62 -9.78
CA VAL A 46 -6.65 15.20 -9.50
C VAL A 46 -6.11 14.47 -10.74
N ASP A 47 -4.98 14.94 -11.25
CA ASP A 47 -4.34 14.42 -12.45
C ASP A 47 -3.48 13.20 -12.10
N ILE A 48 -3.96 12.01 -12.49
CA ILE A 48 -3.30 10.73 -12.22
C ILE A 48 -2.64 10.25 -13.50
N GLU A 49 -1.31 10.31 -13.51
CA GLU A 49 -0.47 9.81 -14.62
C GLU A 49 -0.43 8.29 -14.63
N ALA A 50 -0.29 7.69 -13.44
CA ALA A 50 -0.28 6.25 -13.24
C ALA A 50 -0.79 5.89 -11.85
N PHE A 51 -1.21 4.64 -11.69
CA PHE A 51 -1.56 4.06 -10.40
C PHE A 51 -1.14 2.60 -10.29
N VAL A 52 -1.01 2.14 -9.05
CA VAL A 52 -0.62 0.78 -8.70
C VAL A 52 -1.80 0.07 -8.07
N PHE A 53 -2.23 -1.03 -8.70
CA PHE A 53 -3.18 -1.96 -8.14
C PHE A 53 -2.56 -2.67 -6.93
N ALA A 54 -3.26 -2.69 -5.79
CA ALA A 54 -2.95 -3.53 -4.66
C ALA A 54 -4.05 -4.59 -4.49
N GLU A 55 -3.65 -5.86 -4.32
CA GLU A 55 -4.56 -6.97 -4.05
C GLU A 55 -5.59 -6.65 -2.97
N VAL A 56 -6.79 -7.19 -3.09
CA VAL A 56 -7.98 -6.75 -2.34
C VAL A 56 -8.42 -7.81 -1.33
N ALA A 57 -7.49 -8.65 -0.86
CA ALA A 57 -7.77 -9.76 0.04
C ALA A 57 -8.90 -10.66 -0.49
N VAL A 58 -8.80 -11.02 -1.78
CA VAL A 58 -9.71 -11.98 -2.43
C VAL A 58 -9.75 -13.31 -1.67
N ASP A 59 -10.88 -14.00 -1.73
CA ASP A 59 -11.06 -15.26 -1.00
C ASP A 59 -9.99 -16.32 -1.37
N PRO A 60 -9.61 -17.19 -0.42
CA PRO A 60 -8.51 -18.14 -0.60
C PRO A 60 -8.61 -18.97 -1.89
N GLY A 61 -7.52 -19.00 -2.65
CA GLY A 61 -7.41 -19.75 -3.91
C GLY A 61 -7.81 -18.96 -5.15
N LEU A 62 -8.25 -17.71 -5.01
CA LEU A 62 -8.60 -16.82 -6.13
C LEU A 62 -7.51 -15.80 -6.50
N HIS A 63 -6.39 -15.75 -5.78
CA HIS A 63 -5.33 -14.73 -5.95
C HIS A 63 -4.75 -14.66 -7.37
N LEU A 64 -4.60 -15.79 -8.05
CA LEU A 64 -4.14 -15.79 -9.45
C LEU A 64 -5.20 -15.26 -10.42
N ARG A 65 -6.49 -15.41 -10.09
CA ARG A 65 -7.58 -14.83 -10.88
C ARG A 65 -7.70 -13.32 -10.65
N GLU A 66 -7.50 -12.86 -9.42
CA GLU A 66 -7.44 -11.43 -9.10
C GLU A 66 -6.28 -10.74 -9.84
N ALA A 67 -5.10 -11.38 -9.87
CA ALA A 67 -3.97 -10.85 -10.63
C ALA A 67 -4.24 -10.80 -12.14
N ALA A 68 -4.91 -11.82 -12.69
CA ALA A 68 -5.33 -11.82 -14.09
C ALA A 68 -6.32 -10.69 -14.40
N PHE A 69 -7.31 -10.48 -13.53
CA PHE A 69 -8.26 -9.38 -13.61
C PHE A 69 -7.54 -8.01 -13.59
N ALA A 70 -6.60 -7.80 -12.67
CA ALA A 70 -5.81 -6.57 -12.63
C ALA A 70 -4.97 -6.36 -13.90
N GLN A 71 -4.43 -7.43 -14.51
CA GLN A 71 -3.77 -7.33 -15.81
C GLN A 71 -4.74 -6.99 -16.94
N GLU A 72 -5.94 -7.58 -16.98
CA GLU A 72 -6.97 -7.25 -17.97
C GLU A 72 -7.38 -5.77 -17.90
N LEU A 73 -7.51 -5.23 -16.69
CA LEU A 73 -7.74 -3.80 -16.49
C LEU A 73 -6.58 -2.94 -17.01
N ALA A 74 -5.34 -3.38 -16.81
CA ALA A 74 -4.16 -2.67 -17.30
C ALA A 74 -4.02 -2.69 -18.82
N ASP A 75 -4.44 -3.78 -19.46
CA ASP A 75 -4.48 -3.90 -20.92
C ASP A 75 -5.49 -2.92 -21.53
N ALA A 76 -6.55 -2.57 -20.78
CA ALA A 76 -7.56 -1.59 -21.17
C ALA A 76 -7.17 -0.14 -20.83
N ASP A 77 -6.47 0.08 -19.71
CA ASP A 77 -5.99 1.40 -19.28
C ASP A 77 -4.51 1.36 -18.84
N PRO A 78 -3.59 1.92 -19.65
CA PRO A 78 -2.16 1.89 -19.36
C PRO A 78 -1.75 2.72 -18.14
N ARG A 79 -2.66 3.55 -17.57
CA ARG A 79 -2.40 4.23 -16.29
C ARG A 79 -2.24 3.22 -15.15
N LEU A 80 -2.85 2.03 -15.23
CA LEU A 80 -2.55 0.93 -14.30
C LEU A 80 -1.16 0.36 -14.64
N ALA A 81 -0.12 1.04 -14.17
CA ALA A 81 1.26 0.77 -14.55
C ALA A 81 1.94 -0.31 -13.69
N GLY A 82 1.32 -0.68 -12.56
CA GLY A 82 1.87 -1.66 -11.63
C GLY A 82 0.81 -2.42 -10.85
N MET A 83 1.16 -3.64 -10.46
CA MET A 83 0.34 -4.55 -9.66
C MET A 83 1.17 -5.12 -8.51
N VAL A 84 0.60 -5.04 -7.31
CA VAL A 84 1.03 -5.76 -6.12
C VAL A 84 0.01 -6.87 -5.87
N ALA A 85 0.39 -8.11 -6.17
CA ALA A 85 -0.50 -9.27 -6.11
C ALA A 85 -0.44 -10.00 -4.77
N HIS A 86 -1.46 -10.79 -4.45
CA HIS A 86 -1.42 -11.69 -3.30
C HIS A 86 -0.68 -12.98 -3.64
N VAL A 87 0.17 -13.46 -2.73
CA VAL A 87 0.68 -14.84 -2.69
C VAL A 87 0.75 -15.29 -1.22
N PRO A 88 0.35 -16.53 -0.90
CA PRO A 88 0.47 -17.09 0.45
C PRO A 88 1.94 -17.44 0.77
N VAL A 89 2.76 -16.41 1.00
CA VAL A 89 4.21 -16.51 1.25
C VAL A 89 4.57 -17.42 2.42
N GLU A 90 3.65 -17.64 3.36
CA GLU A 90 3.77 -18.62 4.45
C GLU A 90 4.04 -20.06 3.97
N ARG A 91 3.76 -20.37 2.71
CA ARG A 91 4.02 -21.69 2.10
C ARG A 91 5.50 -21.90 1.71
N GLY A 92 6.39 -20.94 1.96
CA GLY A 92 7.81 -21.06 1.64
C GLY A 92 8.05 -21.30 0.15
N ARG A 93 8.98 -22.20 -0.20
CA ARG A 93 9.29 -22.53 -1.60
C ARG A 93 8.12 -23.02 -2.45
N ALA A 94 7.03 -23.50 -1.86
CA ALA A 94 5.87 -23.92 -2.63
C ALA A 94 5.22 -22.77 -3.42
N ILE A 95 5.53 -21.50 -3.10
CA ILE A 95 5.02 -20.34 -3.84
C ILE A 95 5.69 -20.15 -5.21
N GLU A 96 6.80 -20.81 -5.52
CA GLU A 96 7.52 -20.64 -6.80
C GLU A 96 6.61 -20.89 -8.01
N ALA A 97 5.66 -21.83 -7.90
CA ALA A 97 4.65 -22.08 -8.93
C ALA A 97 3.69 -20.90 -9.14
N ASP A 98 3.27 -20.25 -8.05
CA ASP A 98 2.43 -19.05 -8.12
C ASP A 98 3.21 -17.88 -8.71
N LEU A 99 4.47 -17.67 -8.26
CA LEU A 99 5.35 -16.63 -8.79
C LEU A 99 5.63 -16.81 -10.29
N ALA A 100 5.83 -18.05 -10.75
CA ALA A 100 6.05 -18.35 -12.17
C ALA A 100 4.83 -17.98 -13.03
N ARG A 101 3.61 -18.22 -12.52
CA ARG A 101 2.36 -17.83 -13.19
C ARG A 101 2.17 -16.32 -13.16
N LEU A 102 2.37 -15.68 -12.01
CA LEU A 102 2.20 -14.23 -11.88
C LEU A 102 3.17 -13.44 -12.76
N LYS A 103 4.41 -13.93 -12.96
CA LYS A 103 5.41 -13.26 -13.80
C LYS A 103 5.03 -13.15 -15.27
N THR A 104 3.98 -13.82 -15.73
CA THR A 104 3.46 -13.60 -17.09
C THR A 104 2.71 -12.27 -17.23
N HIS A 105 2.33 -11.63 -16.12
CA HIS A 105 1.68 -10.32 -16.11
C HIS A 105 2.73 -9.21 -16.15
N ALA A 106 2.67 -8.38 -17.19
CA ALA A 106 3.61 -7.29 -17.43
C ALA A 106 3.56 -6.21 -16.35
N THR A 107 2.44 -6.09 -15.62
CA THR A 107 2.27 -5.12 -14.53
C THR A 107 2.76 -5.63 -13.18
N LEU A 108 3.14 -6.90 -13.02
CA LEU A 108 3.56 -7.42 -11.71
C LEU A 108 4.82 -6.69 -11.19
N ARG A 109 4.74 -6.10 -9.98
CA ARG A 109 5.85 -5.37 -9.34
C ARG A 109 6.12 -5.78 -7.90
N GLY A 110 5.14 -6.31 -7.20
CA GLY A 110 5.31 -6.72 -5.81
C GLY A 110 4.32 -7.79 -5.38
N ILE A 111 4.57 -8.33 -4.20
CA ILE A 111 3.67 -9.24 -3.49
C ILE A 111 3.24 -8.58 -2.19
N ARG A 112 1.96 -8.69 -1.84
CA ARG A 112 1.43 -8.27 -0.55
C ARG A 112 0.90 -9.47 0.22
N ARG A 113 1.05 -9.42 1.54
CA ARG A 113 0.36 -10.31 2.48
C ARG A 113 -0.16 -9.50 3.66
N LEU A 114 -1.46 -9.57 3.91
CA LEU A 114 -2.08 -8.95 5.08
C LEU A 114 -1.64 -9.70 6.34
N ILE A 115 -0.85 -9.04 7.17
CA ILE A 115 -0.50 -9.50 8.53
C ILE A 115 -1.52 -8.95 9.53
N GLU A 116 -2.18 -7.82 9.20
CA GLU A 116 -3.13 -7.16 10.08
C GLU A 116 -4.39 -7.95 10.42
N THR A 117 -4.80 -8.88 9.56
CA THR A 117 -5.99 -9.73 9.75
C THR A 117 -5.66 -11.04 10.48
N GLU A 118 -4.37 -11.33 10.67
CA GLU A 118 -3.91 -12.57 11.30
C GLU A 118 -4.05 -12.46 12.82
N HIS A 119 -4.54 -13.53 13.44
CA HIS A 119 -4.69 -13.59 14.90
C HIS A 119 -3.35 -13.41 15.63
N ASN A 120 -2.28 -13.97 15.06
CA ASN A 120 -0.92 -13.80 15.54
C ASN A 120 -0.08 -13.03 14.50
N PRO A 121 0.23 -11.74 14.71
CA PRO A 121 1.07 -10.98 13.78
C PRO A 121 2.51 -11.51 13.68
N GLY A 122 2.93 -12.39 14.61
CA GLY A 122 4.20 -13.11 14.56
C GLY A 122 4.31 -14.18 13.47
N ILE A 123 3.22 -14.49 12.74
CA ILE A 123 3.24 -15.42 11.59
C ILE A 123 4.29 -15.01 10.55
N CYS A 124 4.56 -13.71 10.41
CA CYS A 124 5.56 -13.20 9.46
C CYS A 124 7.01 -13.55 9.84
N LEU A 125 7.23 -14.10 11.05
CA LEU A 125 8.53 -14.59 11.51
C LEU A 125 8.66 -16.12 11.43
N GLU A 126 7.62 -16.81 11.00
CA GLU A 126 7.67 -18.26 10.80
C GLU A 126 8.62 -18.62 9.65
N PRO A 127 9.29 -19.78 9.71
CA PRO A 127 10.29 -20.17 8.72
C PRO A 127 9.76 -20.15 7.28
N GLY A 128 8.53 -20.64 7.06
CA GLY A 128 7.89 -20.66 5.73
C GLY A 128 7.64 -19.26 5.18
N PHE A 129 7.15 -18.33 6.02
CA PHE A 129 6.92 -16.95 5.61
C PHE A 129 8.23 -16.25 5.22
N ILE A 130 9.27 -16.38 6.06
CA ILE A 130 10.59 -15.81 5.78
C ILE A 130 11.18 -16.40 4.50
N GLU A 131 11.07 -17.72 4.31
CA GLU A 131 11.53 -18.38 3.08
C GLU A 131 10.80 -17.83 1.85
N GLY A 132 9.46 -17.72 1.89
CA GLY A 132 8.66 -17.20 0.78
C GLY A 132 9.03 -15.76 0.43
N VAL A 133 9.16 -14.89 1.42
CA VAL A 133 9.55 -13.48 1.23
C VAL A 133 10.97 -13.36 0.63
N ARG A 134 11.90 -14.24 1.02
CA ARG A 134 13.28 -14.24 0.50
C ARG A 134 13.40 -14.66 -0.97
N LEU A 135 12.37 -15.28 -1.55
CA LEU A 135 12.37 -15.63 -2.98
C LEU A 135 12.12 -14.40 -3.86
N LEU A 136 11.42 -13.39 -3.36
CA LEU A 136 10.93 -12.26 -4.16
C LEU A 136 12.02 -11.49 -4.93
N PRO A 137 13.24 -11.25 -4.38
CA PRO A 137 14.31 -10.58 -5.11
C PRO A 137 14.75 -11.34 -6.36
N GLU A 138 14.76 -12.68 -6.34
CA GLU A 138 15.11 -13.51 -7.51
C GLU A 138 14.09 -13.33 -8.65
N HIS A 139 12.88 -12.92 -8.31
CA HIS A 139 11.81 -12.61 -9.24
C HIS A 139 11.70 -11.11 -9.58
N GLY A 140 12.55 -10.26 -8.99
CA GLY A 140 12.50 -8.80 -9.17
C GLY A 140 11.25 -8.16 -8.54
N LEU A 141 10.74 -8.75 -7.45
CA LEU A 141 9.51 -8.32 -6.77
C LEU A 141 9.81 -7.71 -5.41
N SER A 142 9.04 -6.68 -5.04
CA SER A 142 9.02 -6.13 -3.69
C SER A 142 8.03 -6.87 -2.78
N PHE A 143 8.11 -6.61 -1.48
CA PHE A 143 7.11 -7.06 -0.51
C PHE A 143 6.43 -5.89 0.18
N ASP A 144 5.11 -5.81 0.02
CA ASP A 144 4.27 -4.82 0.68
C ASP A 144 3.79 -5.37 2.04
N ILE A 145 4.13 -4.67 3.12
CA ILE A 145 3.82 -5.02 4.49
C ILE A 145 2.52 -4.30 4.89
N CYS A 146 1.42 -5.02 4.94
CA CYS A 146 0.17 -4.53 5.53
C CYS A 146 0.02 -5.05 6.97
N VAL A 147 0.29 -4.16 7.94
CA VAL A 147 0.32 -4.47 9.37
C VAL A 147 -0.28 -3.32 10.18
N LYS A 148 -0.86 -3.65 11.34
CA LYS A 148 -1.31 -2.68 12.35
C LYS A 148 -0.19 -2.31 13.31
N HIS A 149 -0.31 -1.17 14.00
CA HIS A 149 0.74 -0.69 14.89
C HIS A 149 1.16 -1.69 15.98
N TRP A 150 0.26 -2.54 16.48
CA TRP A 150 0.58 -3.60 17.44
C TRP A 150 1.47 -4.72 16.86
N GLY A 151 1.47 -4.88 15.53
CA GLY A 151 2.31 -5.85 14.81
C GLY A 151 3.65 -5.30 14.34
N MET A 152 3.92 -4.00 14.49
CA MET A 152 5.11 -3.32 13.95
C MET A 152 6.45 -3.92 14.41
N THR A 153 6.51 -4.44 15.64
CA THR A 153 7.71 -5.13 16.15
C THR A 153 8.05 -6.38 15.31
N TYR A 154 7.05 -7.12 14.86
CA TYR A 154 7.25 -8.30 14.03
C TYR A 154 7.65 -7.92 12.61
N ALA A 155 7.02 -6.88 12.04
CA ALA A 155 7.41 -6.33 10.73
C ALA A 155 8.89 -5.87 10.71
N ILE A 156 9.35 -5.17 11.76
CA ILE A 156 10.75 -4.77 11.91
C ILE A 156 11.68 -5.98 11.90
N GLU A 157 11.32 -7.05 12.59
CA GLU A 157 12.13 -8.25 12.66
C GLU A 157 12.13 -9.03 11.33
N LEU A 158 11.01 -9.05 10.60
CA LEU A 158 10.96 -9.57 9.24
C LEU A 158 11.94 -8.82 8.33
N VAL A 159 11.89 -7.48 8.32
CA VAL A 159 12.81 -6.65 7.54
C VAL A 159 14.27 -6.95 7.88
N ARG A 160 14.59 -7.06 9.17
CA ARG A 160 15.93 -7.40 9.65
C ARG A 160 16.41 -8.77 9.13
N ARG A 161 15.50 -9.75 9.02
CA ARG A 161 15.83 -11.10 8.55
C ARG A 161 15.89 -11.21 7.03
N CYS A 162 15.42 -10.23 6.29
CA CYS A 162 15.33 -10.26 4.83
C CYS A 162 16.00 -9.02 4.21
N PRO A 163 17.29 -8.76 4.46
CA PRO A 163 17.95 -7.50 4.07
C PRO A 163 17.99 -7.26 2.55
N ASP A 164 17.93 -8.32 1.74
CA ASP A 164 17.96 -8.24 0.27
C ASP A 164 16.58 -7.98 -0.36
N VAL A 165 15.51 -7.93 0.44
CA VAL A 165 14.15 -7.69 -0.02
C VAL A 165 13.83 -6.20 0.05
N SER A 166 13.30 -5.65 -1.04
CA SER A 166 12.71 -4.30 -1.03
C SER A 166 11.33 -4.35 -0.36
N PHE A 167 11.20 -3.65 0.76
CA PHE A 167 9.98 -3.58 1.54
C PHE A 167 9.25 -2.25 1.37
N ILE A 168 7.92 -2.32 1.29
CA ILE A 168 7.05 -1.15 1.31
C ILE A 168 6.12 -1.27 2.51
N LEU A 169 6.20 -0.34 3.45
CA LEU A 169 5.26 -0.27 4.55
C LEU A 169 3.96 0.40 4.08
N ASP A 170 2.86 -0.35 4.10
CA ASP A 170 1.55 0.19 3.79
C ASP A 170 1.02 1.08 4.92
N HIS A 171 0.30 2.13 4.55
CA HIS A 171 -0.48 3.01 5.42
C HIS A 171 0.26 3.47 6.69
N ILE A 172 1.54 3.82 6.54
CA ILE A 172 2.43 4.21 7.64
C ILE A 172 2.43 3.24 8.85
N GLY A 173 2.10 1.96 8.63
CA GLY A 173 1.99 0.95 9.68
C GLY A 173 0.76 1.11 10.60
N LYS A 174 -0.28 1.79 10.11
CA LYS A 174 -1.60 1.97 10.73
C LYS A 174 -1.55 2.31 12.24
N PRO A 175 -1.02 3.49 12.62
CA PRO A 175 -1.03 3.98 13.99
C PRO A 175 -2.45 4.12 14.52
N ASP A 176 -2.65 3.95 15.83
CA ASP A 176 -3.93 4.23 16.48
C ASP A 176 -4.11 5.74 16.70
N ILE A 177 -4.45 6.43 15.61
CA ILE A 177 -4.65 7.88 15.60
C ILE A 177 -5.90 8.24 16.40
N GLY A 178 -6.96 7.42 16.32
CA GLY A 178 -8.20 7.62 17.07
C GLY A 178 -7.99 7.77 18.58
N HIS A 179 -7.02 7.05 19.15
CA HIS A 179 -6.63 7.18 20.56
C HIS A 179 -5.36 8.03 20.79
N GLY A 180 -4.82 8.66 19.75
CA GLY A 180 -3.63 9.52 19.86
C GLY A 180 -2.34 8.76 20.20
N LEU A 181 -2.25 7.48 19.84
CA LEU A 181 -1.12 6.63 20.19
C LEU A 181 0.17 7.01 19.45
N ARG A 182 1.10 7.66 20.16
CA ARG A 182 2.43 7.99 19.62
C ARG A 182 3.47 6.90 19.85
N LYS A 183 3.49 6.26 21.01
CA LYS A 183 4.46 5.21 21.36
C LYS A 183 3.75 3.87 21.51
N PRO A 184 4.34 2.75 21.03
CA PRO A 184 5.71 2.62 20.51
C PRO A 184 5.90 3.05 19.04
N TRP A 185 4.82 3.39 18.33
CA TRP A 185 4.82 3.64 16.87
C TRP A 185 5.91 4.61 16.38
N TRP A 186 6.09 5.78 17.01
CA TRP A 186 7.14 6.74 16.64
C TRP A 186 8.55 6.16 16.68
N GLY A 187 8.83 5.35 17.70
CA GLY A 187 10.12 4.68 17.84
C GLY A 187 10.30 3.61 16.76
N GLN A 188 9.25 2.83 16.50
CA GLN A 188 9.25 1.78 15.49
C GLN A 188 9.39 2.32 14.06
N MET A 189 8.76 3.45 13.74
CA MET A 189 8.95 4.15 12.45
C MET A 189 10.40 4.59 12.25
N ARG A 190 11.05 5.13 13.29
CA ARG A 190 12.47 5.49 13.22
C ARG A 190 13.37 4.27 13.05
N VAL A 191 13.04 3.16 13.69
CA VAL A 191 13.76 1.88 13.51
C VAL A 191 13.60 1.38 12.08
N LEU A 192 12.38 1.37 11.52
CA LEU A 192 12.15 0.96 10.14
C LEU A 192 12.89 1.86 9.14
N ALA A 193 12.87 3.17 9.35
CA ALA A 193 13.57 4.11 8.48
C ALA A 193 15.10 3.93 8.47
N GLY A 194 15.67 3.30 9.50
CA GLY A 194 17.08 2.92 9.55
C GLY A 194 17.46 1.78 8.59
N PHE A 195 16.48 1.06 8.03
CA PHE A 195 16.71 0.08 6.98
C PHE A 195 16.61 0.76 5.61
N PRO A 196 17.68 0.75 4.79
CA PRO A 196 17.69 1.46 3.50
C PRO A 196 16.77 0.81 2.46
N ASN A 197 16.42 -0.47 2.64
CA ASN A 197 15.52 -1.25 1.79
C ASN A 197 14.04 -1.09 2.15
N VAL A 198 13.67 -0.12 3.00
CA VAL A 198 12.27 0.17 3.37
C VAL A 198 11.84 1.53 2.83
N VAL A 199 10.69 1.53 2.15
CA VAL A 199 9.94 2.70 1.68
C VAL A 199 8.56 2.69 2.35
N VAL A 200 7.89 3.82 2.48
CA VAL A 200 6.57 3.90 3.13
C VAL A 200 5.53 4.62 2.26
N LYS A 201 4.30 4.14 2.29
CA LYS A 201 3.16 4.82 1.67
C LYS A 201 2.47 5.74 2.68
N LEU A 202 2.25 6.98 2.26
CA LEU A 202 1.28 7.89 2.86
C LEU A 202 -0.08 7.58 2.25
N SER A 203 -0.75 6.58 2.79
CA SER A 203 -2.07 6.10 2.37
C SER A 203 -2.89 5.62 3.57
N GLY A 204 -4.22 5.51 3.44
CA GLY A 204 -5.08 4.91 4.49
C GLY A 204 -4.88 5.45 5.91
N VAL A 205 -4.45 6.72 6.06
CA VAL A 205 -4.13 7.29 7.38
C VAL A 205 -5.40 7.73 8.09
N VAL A 206 -6.34 8.33 7.35
CA VAL A 206 -7.60 8.87 7.89
C VAL A 206 -8.49 7.76 8.46
N THR A 207 -8.44 6.56 7.87
CA THR A 207 -9.20 5.38 8.29
C THR A 207 -8.77 4.79 9.63
N GLU A 208 -7.62 5.23 10.16
CA GLU A 208 -7.09 4.88 11.49
C GLU A 208 -7.34 5.97 12.54
N ALA A 209 -7.94 7.09 12.15
CA ALA A 209 -8.44 8.13 13.06
C ALA A 209 -9.86 7.80 13.56
N ASP A 210 -10.40 8.64 14.44
CA ASP A 210 -11.83 8.58 14.79
C ASP A 210 -12.66 8.94 13.54
N ARG A 211 -13.17 7.90 12.87
CA ARG A 211 -13.90 8.03 11.60
C ARG A 211 -15.07 9.01 11.65
N GLY A 212 -15.67 9.24 12.82
CA GLY A 212 -16.79 10.16 12.99
C GLY A 212 -16.40 11.61 13.28
N ASN A 213 -15.21 11.86 13.84
CA ASN A 213 -14.85 13.18 14.41
C ASN A 213 -13.42 13.65 14.12
N TRP A 214 -12.68 12.94 13.28
CA TRP A 214 -11.29 13.28 12.98
C TRP A 214 -11.15 14.69 12.40
N LYS A 215 -10.00 15.31 12.65
CA LYS A 215 -9.60 16.61 12.11
C LYS A 215 -8.26 16.47 11.43
N ARG A 216 -7.98 17.33 10.43
CA ARG A 216 -6.68 17.34 9.72
C ARG A 216 -5.48 17.44 10.69
N GLY A 217 -5.64 18.20 11.77
CA GLY A 217 -4.64 18.35 12.82
C GLY A 217 -4.32 17.08 13.61
N ASP A 218 -5.21 16.08 13.62
CA ASP A 218 -4.96 14.79 14.28
C ASP A 218 -3.99 13.92 13.45
N LEU A 219 -4.04 14.09 12.12
CA LEU A 219 -3.23 13.34 11.15
C LEU A 219 -1.83 13.94 10.98
N ALA A 220 -1.74 15.28 10.98
CA ALA A 220 -0.52 16.01 10.66
C ALA A 220 0.73 15.53 11.44
N PRO A 221 0.68 15.25 12.76
CA PRO A 221 1.85 14.75 13.49
C PRO A 221 2.36 13.39 13.01
N TYR A 222 1.48 12.51 12.50
CA TYR A 222 1.87 11.18 12.02
C TYR A 222 2.46 11.24 10.61
N ILE A 223 1.88 12.07 9.75
CA ILE A 223 2.40 12.34 8.40
C ILE A 223 3.78 13.00 8.51
N ALA A 224 3.90 14.08 9.28
CA ALA A 224 5.16 14.79 9.49
C ALA A 224 6.25 13.88 10.07
N HIS A 225 5.95 13.12 11.13
CA HIS A 225 6.91 12.19 11.72
C HIS A 225 7.36 11.09 10.74
N THR A 226 6.47 10.64 9.85
CA THR A 226 6.82 9.68 8.80
C THR A 226 7.81 10.28 7.81
N ILE A 227 7.54 11.49 7.31
CA ILE A 227 8.41 12.22 6.39
C ILE A 227 9.77 12.50 7.05
N ASP A 228 9.77 12.98 8.31
CA ASP A 228 11.00 13.25 9.06
C ASP A 228 11.88 12.01 9.25
N CYS A 229 11.27 10.82 9.39
CA CYS A 229 12.01 9.58 9.53
C CYS A 229 12.58 9.07 8.21
N PHE A 230 11.77 9.06 7.15
CA PHE A 230 12.11 8.38 5.90
C PHE A 230 12.80 9.28 4.87
N GLY A 231 12.49 10.58 4.88
CA GLY A 231 12.83 11.52 3.82
C GLY A 231 11.84 11.47 2.66
N PHE A 232 11.73 12.57 1.91
CA PHE A 232 10.83 12.69 0.75
C PHE A 232 11.11 11.64 -0.35
N ASP A 233 12.34 11.16 -0.44
CA ASP A 233 12.78 10.13 -1.38
C ASP A 233 12.38 8.70 -1.01
N ARG A 234 11.82 8.48 0.20
CA ARG A 234 11.32 7.17 0.65
C ARG A 234 9.90 7.19 1.21
N VAL A 235 9.16 8.28 0.97
CA VAL A 235 7.71 8.35 1.16
C VAL A 235 7.04 8.45 -0.20
N MET A 236 5.90 7.78 -0.38
CA MET A 236 5.12 7.89 -1.61
C MET A 236 3.63 8.09 -1.33
N PHE A 237 2.95 8.82 -2.20
CA PHE A 237 1.50 8.97 -2.16
C PHE A 237 0.77 7.65 -2.49
N GLY A 238 -0.31 7.38 -1.76
CA GLY A 238 -1.32 6.40 -2.17
C GLY A 238 -2.68 6.77 -1.59
N SER A 239 -3.76 6.56 -2.32
CA SER A 239 -5.09 6.99 -1.88
C SER A 239 -5.81 5.99 -0.98
N ASP A 240 -5.45 4.71 -1.06
CA ASP A 240 -6.21 3.62 -0.44
C ASP A 240 -7.67 3.57 -0.94
N TRP A 241 -7.93 4.07 -2.16
CA TRP A 241 -9.26 4.04 -2.76
C TRP A 241 -9.65 2.60 -3.12
N PRO A 242 -10.92 2.18 -2.94
CA PRO A 242 -12.06 2.94 -2.43
C PRO A 242 -12.21 2.84 -0.90
N VAL A 243 -11.32 2.14 -0.19
CA VAL A 243 -11.39 1.96 1.26
C VAL A 243 -11.42 3.32 1.98
N SER A 244 -10.64 4.28 1.49
CA SER A 244 -10.57 5.66 1.99
C SER A 244 -11.90 6.43 1.94
N THR A 245 -12.81 6.06 1.03
CA THR A 245 -14.13 6.72 0.86
C THR A 245 -15.02 6.62 2.10
N GLN A 246 -14.70 5.69 3.02
CA GLN A 246 -15.35 5.58 4.32
C GLN A 246 -15.10 6.79 5.25
N THR A 247 -14.14 7.66 4.91
CA THR A 247 -13.73 8.78 5.78
C THR A 247 -13.60 10.12 5.07
N HIS A 248 -13.24 10.14 3.78
CA HIS A 248 -13.04 11.37 3.02
C HIS A 248 -13.20 11.14 1.51
N ALA A 249 -13.39 12.21 0.74
CA ALA A 249 -13.37 12.13 -0.72
C ALA A 249 -11.92 12.07 -1.24
N TYR A 250 -11.70 11.47 -2.40
CA TYR A 250 -10.35 11.32 -2.96
C TYR A 250 -9.53 12.62 -2.99
N PRO A 251 -10.06 13.78 -3.48
CA PRO A 251 -9.27 15.02 -3.56
C PRO A 251 -8.89 15.61 -2.19
N ASP A 252 -9.58 15.21 -1.11
CA ASP A 252 -9.24 15.67 0.23
C ASP A 252 -7.89 15.13 0.68
N TRP A 253 -7.50 13.92 0.25
CA TRP A 253 -6.25 13.30 0.66
C TRP A 253 -4.99 14.06 0.23
N PRO A 254 -4.76 14.34 -1.07
CA PRO A 254 -3.63 15.16 -1.48
C PRO A 254 -3.72 16.59 -0.94
N ALA A 255 -4.93 17.13 -0.68
CA ALA A 255 -5.07 18.42 0.00
C ALA A 255 -4.57 18.38 1.45
N ILE A 256 -4.85 17.30 2.20
CA ILE A 256 -4.36 17.10 3.56
C ILE A 256 -2.84 16.96 3.57
N ILE A 257 -2.27 16.15 2.66
CA ILE A 257 -0.82 15.99 2.55
C ILE A 257 -0.16 17.34 2.27
N ASP A 258 -0.69 18.11 1.31
CA ASP A 258 -0.16 19.43 0.95
C ASP A 258 -0.17 20.44 2.09
N GLU A 259 -1.15 20.40 2.98
CA GLU A 259 -1.15 21.23 4.19
C GLU A 259 0.04 20.88 5.11
N VAL A 260 0.36 19.59 5.25
CA VAL A 260 1.48 19.12 6.09
C VAL A 260 2.82 19.47 5.46
N ILE A 261 2.92 19.40 4.14
CA ILE A 261 4.17 19.65 3.39
C ILE A 261 4.24 21.06 2.80
N ALA A 262 3.50 22.03 3.33
CA ALA A 262 3.42 23.39 2.78
C ALA A 262 4.79 24.10 2.63
N GLY A 263 5.81 23.68 3.40
CA GLY A 263 7.19 24.18 3.31
C GLY A 263 8.12 23.38 2.38
N ALA A 264 7.64 22.31 1.76
CA ALA A 264 8.45 21.45 0.90
C ALA A 264 8.76 22.12 -0.44
N SER A 265 9.96 21.90 -0.93
CA SER A 265 10.39 22.29 -2.27
C SER A 265 9.63 21.53 -3.36
N GLU A 266 9.66 22.06 -4.59
CA GLU A 266 9.10 21.36 -5.75
C GLU A 266 9.70 19.96 -5.94
N THR A 267 11.02 19.82 -5.71
CA THR A 267 11.71 18.52 -5.78
C THR A 267 11.17 17.53 -4.76
N GLU A 268 10.97 17.95 -3.51
CA GLU A 268 10.43 17.11 -2.43
C GLU A 268 8.97 16.70 -2.73
N ARG A 269 8.15 17.64 -3.23
CA ARG A 269 6.78 17.34 -3.66
C ARG A 269 6.77 16.31 -4.80
N ARG A 270 7.64 16.46 -5.79
CA ARG A 270 7.79 15.49 -6.89
C ARG A 270 8.26 14.12 -6.41
N GLN A 271 9.18 14.08 -5.45
CA GLN A 271 9.61 12.80 -4.84
C GLN A 271 8.43 12.06 -4.21
N LEU A 272 7.65 12.75 -3.36
CA LEU A 272 6.50 12.15 -2.67
C LEU A 272 5.38 11.73 -3.63
N TYR A 273 4.99 12.61 -4.55
CA TYR A 273 3.82 12.38 -5.39
C TYR A 273 4.11 11.53 -6.64
N ARG A 274 5.37 11.38 -7.05
CA ARG A 274 5.71 10.73 -8.33
C ARG A 274 6.95 9.85 -8.26
N GLU A 275 8.11 10.45 -7.99
CA GLU A 275 9.39 9.78 -8.26
C GLU A 275 9.66 8.57 -7.35
N THR A 276 9.23 8.62 -6.09
CA THR A 276 9.41 7.50 -5.16
C THR A 276 8.59 6.29 -5.60
N ALA A 277 7.33 6.46 -6.01
CA ALA A 277 6.50 5.37 -6.52
C ALA A 277 7.05 4.83 -7.85
N ASN A 278 7.39 5.71 -8.79
CA ASN A 278 7.96 5.33 -10.09
C ASN A 278 9.20 4.45 -9.95
N ARG A 279 10.15 4.86 -9.09
CA ARG A 279 11.37 4.09 -8.81
C ARG A 279 11.08 2.80 -8.07
N THR A 280 10.28 2.86 -7.01
CA THR A 280 10.03 1.70 -6.13
C THR A 280 9.35 0.57 -6.89
N TYR A 281 8.34 0.90 -7.70
CA TYR A 281 7.60 -0.07 -8.49
C TYR A 281 8.07 -0.17 -9.94
N ARG A 282 9.21 0.44 -10.31
CA ARG A 282 9.81 0.29 -11.67
C ARG A 282 8.75 0.53 -12.77
N LEU A 283 8.02 1.64 -12.65
CA LEU A 283 6.87 1.92 -13.52
C LEU A 283 7.32 2.44 -14.89
N GLY A 284 8.41 3.20 -14.94
CA GLY A 284 9.00 3.67 -16.21
C GLY A 284 8.21 4.80 -16.85
N VAL A 285 7.45 5.56 -16.05
CA VAL A 285 6.67 6.73 -16.46
C VAL A 285 7.40 8.02 -16.11
#